data_AF-A0A7X3PR18-F1
#
_entry.id   AF-A0A7X3PR18-F1
#
_cell.length_a   1.000
_cell.length_b   1.000
_cell.length_c   1.000
_cell.angle_alpha   90.00
_cell.angle_beta   90.00
_cell.angle_gamma   90.00
#
_symmetry.space_group_name_H-M   'P 1'
#
loop_
_entity.id
_entity.type
_entity.pdbx_description
1 polymer ?
#
loop_
_entity_poly.entity_id
_entity_poly.type
_entity_poly.pdbx_seq_one_letter_code
_entity_poly.pdbx_strand_id
1 'polypeptide(L)'
;MPTDPFKSTPPVFPLTQLERMISGQPPADPLADAETIDQITPLGETPDSILALRAPRFMGEKSAEFEAVRDTFISLEDLFLEMEHQRAEEKADYARLWMPDADTTDADSRNRKKAEEIVNRAIEAMGGMDRLLQVRDIHTEIEIYNPRDFLWISSGERLFYQGRKFMENLLGGQTRGYDGERAWAYRYGISRPAHTELLKRQAERWDFISRFKGEGIVLHYLREVTLAGGESAHVIIGESAHVIQVDDRKYGVLREAYFSPTSHLLIAEKQHGVLTRVQEYRTVDGIKTPYEVQRYFRRFVSRYRFNTRFNTGLESSFFDDPGERTWDSNSMVALLGVR
;
A
#
# COMPACT_ATOMS: atom_id res chain seq x y z
N MET A 1 7.73 -32.01 -54.19
CA MET A 1 6.93 -31.85 -52.97
C MET A 1 7.41 -32.86 -51.94
N PRO A 2 7.65 -32.51 -50.66
CA PRO A 2 8.06 -31.23 -50.05
C PRO A 2 9.53 -31.35 -49.54
N THR A 3 10.48 -30.43 -49.76
CA THR A 3 10.73 -29.11 -49.13
C THR A 3 10.38 -29.04 -47.64
N ASP A 4 11.39 -29.30 -46.81
CA ASP A 4 11.35 -29.08 -45.36
C ASP A 4 11.97 -27.70 -45.04
N PRO A 5 11.22 -26.73 -44.48
CA PRO A 5 11.65 -25.34 -44.38
C PRO A 5 11.85 -24.91 -42.92
N PHE A 6 12.89 -25.37 -42.22
CA PHE A 6 13.33 -24.71 -40.97
C PHE A 6 14.86 -24.82 -40.78
N LYS A 7 15.61 -23.99 -41.51
CA LYS A 7 16.91 -23.49 -41.06
C LYS A 7 16.66 -22.25 -40.20
N SER A 8 16.69 -22.39 -38.88
CA SER A 8 16.81 -21.22 -37.99
C SER A 8 18.27 -21.08 -37.56
N THR A 9 18.93 -20.09 -38.13
CA THR A 9 20.21 -19.55 -37.70
C THR A 9 20.08 -19.07 -36.24
N PRO A 10 21.02 -19.39 -35.33
CA PRO A 10 21.02 -18.78 -34.00
C PRO A 10 21.30 -17.27 -34.11
N PRO A 11 20.70 -16.42 -33.25
CA PRO A 11 20.98 -14.99 -33.26
C PRO A 11 22.44 -14.75 -32.86
N VAL A 12 23.18 -14.12 -33.78
CA VAL A 12 24.50 -13.54 -33.52
C VAL A 12 24.28 -12.25 -32.74
N PHE A 13 24.53 -12.28 -31.43
CA PHE A 13 24.60 -11.05 -30.64
C PHE A 13 25.92 -10.31 -30.96
N PRO A 14 25.90 -8.99 -31.18
CA PRO A 14 27.13 -8.22 -31.32
C PRO A 14 27.90 -8.25 -29.99
N LEU A 15 29.09 -8.84 -30.04
CA LEU A 15 30.05 -9.06 -28.94
C LEU A 15 30.62 -7.77 -28.30
N THR A 16 30.08 -6.60 -28.59
CA THR A 16 30.67 -5.30 -28.24
C THR A 16 30.10 -4.63 -26.98
N GLN A 17 29.18 -5.27 -26.26
CA GLN A 17 28.68 -4.73 -24.97
C GLN A 17 29.14 -5.50 -23.72
N LEU A 18 29.72 -6.69 -23.85
CA LEU A 18 30.26 -7.47 -22.72
C LEU A 18 31.73 -7.14 -22.40
N GLU A 19 32.48 -6.55 -23.34
CA GLU A 19 33.88 -6.15 -23.10
C GLU A 19 34.04 -4.77 -22.43
N ARG A 20 32.97 -3.96 -22.35
CA ARG A 20 33.00 -2.65 -21.64
C ARG A 20 32.70 -2.74 -20.15
N MET A 21 32.28 -3.88 -19.63
CA MET A 21 32.05 -4.09 -18.19
C MET A 21 33.24 -4.73 -17.45
N ILE A 22 34.30 -5.14 -18.17
CA ILE A 22 35.47 -5.83 -17.59
C ILE A 22 36.72 -4.92 -17.52
N SER A 23 36.72 -3.76 -18.19
CA SER A 23 37.79 -2.77 -18.09
C SER A 23 37.49 -1.76 -16.98
N GLY A 24 38.12 -1.92 -15.81
CA GLY A 24 38.06 -0.98 -14.68
C GLY A 24 38.76 0.36 -14.96
N GLN A 25 38.23 1.17 -15.89
CA GLN A 25 38.70 2.52 -16.17
C GLN A 25 37.71 3.57 -15.63
N PRO A 26 38.17 4.57 -14.85
CA PRO A 26 37.31 5.66 -14.40
C PRO A 26 37.01 6.64 -15.55
N PRO A 27 35.80 7.24 -15.61
CA PRO A 27 35.49 8.26 -16.60
C PRO A 27 36.26 9.55 -16.32
N ALA A 28 36.80 10.13 -17.40
CA ALA A 28 37.55 11.40 -17.38
C ALA A 28 36.61 12.60 -17.17
N ASP A 29 37.09 13.57 -16.38
CA ASP A 29 36.53 14.92 -16.23
C ASP A 29 36.49 15.67 -17.58
N PRO A 30 35.42 16.45 -17.82
CA PRO A 30 35.52 17.61 -18.69
C PRO A 30 35.07 18.88 -17.96
N LEU A 31 36.04 19.66 -17.50
CA LEU A 31 35.94 21.12 -17.38
C LEU A 31 36.83 21.75 -18.46
N ALA A 32 36.42 22.95 -18.93
CA ALA A 32 36.95 23.79 -20.03
C ALA A 32 36.22 23.56 -21.38
N ASP A 33 35.54 24.53 -21.99
CA ASP A 33 35.91 25.93 -22.25
C ASP A 33 34.72 26.93 -22.30
N ALA A 34 35.00 28.20 -21.90
CA ALA A 34 34.55 29.53 -22.39
C ALA A 34 33.06 29.79 -22.80
N GLU A 35 32.40 30.94 -22.57
CA GLU A 35 32.83 32.35 -22.51
C GLU A 35 31.68 33.28 -22.04
N THR A 36 32.07 34.49 -21.63
CA THR A 36 31.39 35.65 -21.00
C THR A 36 30.24 36.32 -21.77
N ILE A 37 29.31 37.03 -21.08
CA ILE A 37 28.97 38.48 -21.26
C ILE A 37 27.88 38.93 -20.27
N ASP A 38 28.18 40.03 -19.57
CA ASP A 38 27.29 40.90 -18.79
C ASP A 38 26.18 41.55 -19.63
N GLN A 39 24.95 41.62 -19.09
CA GLN A 39 24.06 42.79 -19.25
C GLN A 39 23.12 42.89 -18.04
N ILE A 40 23.32 43.94 -17.25
CA ILE A 40 22.46 44.36 -16.12
C ILE A 40 21.44 45.37 -16.64
N THR A 41 20.18 45.32 -16.19
CA THR A 41 19.33 46.51 -15.97
C THR A 41 18.32 46.22 -14.82
N PRO A 42 17.98 47.22 -13.95
CA PRO A 42 17.56 46.97 -12.56
C PRO A 42 16.05 47.21 -12.25
N LEU A 43 15.68 46.74 -11.04
CA LEU A 43 14.54 47.01 -10.14
C LEU A 43 13.20 47.60 -10.66
N GLY A 44 12.08 47.01 -10.19
CA GLY A 44 10.77 47.65 -10.14
C GLY A 44 9.84 46.98 -9.12
N GLU A 45 9.37 47.78 -8.15
CA GLU A 45 8.52 47.44 -7.01
C GLU A 45 7.07 47.06 -7.41
N THR A 46 6.41 46.29 -6.54
CA THR A 46 4.97 45.93 -6.54
C THR A 46 4.04 47.17 -6.48
N PRO A 47 2.74 47.10 -6.85
CA PRO A 47 1.73 46.59 -5.90
C PRO A 47 0.54 45.82 -6.51
N ASP A 48 0.13 44.78 -5.78
CA ASP A 48 -1.23 44.37 -5.41
C ASP A 48 -2.46 44.67 -6.30
N SER A 49 -3.22 43.58 -6.49
CA SER A 49 -4.65 43.45 -6.15
C SER A 49 -5.72 43.35 -7.26
N ILE A 50 -6.31 42.14 -7.27
CA ILE A 50 -7.74 41.82 -7.32
C ILE A 50 -8.40 41.77 -8.71
N LEU A 51 -8.73 40.54 -9.14
CA LEU A 51 -9.94 40.31 -9.92
C LEU A 51 -10.76 39.17 -9.31
N ALA A 52 -11.80 39.60 -8.61
CA ALA A 52 -12.87 38.79 -8.07
C ALA A 52 -13.60 38.00 -9.17
N LEU A 53 -13.80 36.71 -8.92
CA LEU A 53 -14.75 35.85 -9.61
C LEU A 53 -16.18 36.38 -9.42
N ARG A 54 -16.77 36.95 -10.47
CA ARG A 54 -18.21 37.18 -10.61
C ARG A 54 -18.76 36.30 -11.73
N ALA A 55 -19.84 35.61 -11.42
CA ALA A 55 -20.54 34.61 -12.22
C ALA A 55 -21.03 35.10 -13.62
N PRO A 56 -21.39 34.18 -14.53
CA PRO A 56 -21.19 34.30 -15.97
C PRO A 56 -22.41 34.80 -16.73
N ARG A 57 -22.19 35.51 -17.85
CA ARG A 57 -23.05 35.47 -19.04
C ARG A 57 -22.20 35.85 -20.26
N PHE A 58 -22.06 34.94 -21.21
CA PHE A 58 -22.63 35.07 -22.55
C PHE A 58 -22.34 33.80 -23.37
N MET A 59 -23.42 33.19 -23.87
CA MET A 59 -23.42 32.32 -25.05
C MET A 59 -22.74 33.06 -26.20
N GLY A 60 -22.03 32.45 -27.14
CA GLY A 60 -21.65 31.07 -27.39
C GLY A 60 -21.14 31.03 -28.84
N GLU A 61 -20.18 30.16 -29.15
CA GLU A 61 -20.05 29.55 -30.47
C GLU A 61 -19.05 28.40 -30.38
N LYS A 62 -19.40 27.31 -31.06
CA LYS A 62 -18.81 25.99 -30.94
C LYS A 62 -17.45 25.93 -31.64
N SER A 63 -16.42 25.48 -30.93
CA SER A 63 -15.37 24.65 -31.51
C SER A 63 -15.30 23.36 -30.71
N ALA A 64 -15.73 22.28 -31.33
CA ALA A 64 -15.37 20.92 -30.92
C ALA A 64 -13.84 20.77 -30.98
N GLU A 65 -13.30 19.81 -30.22
CA GLU A 65 -11.86 19.51 -30.06
C GLU A 65 -11.17 20.21 -28.88
N PHE A 66 -11.59 19.84 -27.66
CA PHE A 66 -10.65 19.75 -26.55
C PHE A 66 -10.98 18.45 -25.80
N GLU A 67 -10.25 17.39 -26.13
CA GLU A 67 -10.29 16.14 -25.37
C GLU A 67 -9.82 16.42 -23.95
N ALA A 68 -10.74 16.29 -23.01
CA ALA A 68 -10.42 16.27 -21.59
C ALA A 68 -9.52 15.06 -21.30
N VAL A 69 -8.23 15.30 -21.14
CA VAL A 69 -7.34 14.42 -20.39
C VAL A 69 -7.89 14.40 -18.96
N ARG A 70 -8.75 13.41 -18.67
CA ARG A 70 -9.27 13.17 -17.33
C ARG A 70 -8.11 12.83 -16.41
N ASP A 71 -7.90 13.67 -15.40
CA ASP A 71 -7.15 13.32 -14.20
C ASP A 71 -7.70 12.00 -13.64
N THR A 72 -6.87 10.95 -13.71
CA THR A 72 -7.21 9.59 -13.30
C THR A 72 -6.76 9.36 -11.86
N PHE A 73 -7.26 10.17 -10.93
CA PHE A 73 -7.33 9.78 -9.52
C PHE A 73 -8.68 9.10 -9.31
N ILE A 74 -8.66 7.78 -9.14
CA ILE A 74 -9.85 7.03 -8.71
C ILE A 74 -10.23 7.57 -7.33
N SER A 75 -11.44 8.12 -7.20
CA SER A 75 -11.93 8.59 -5.92
C SER A 75 -12.01 7.42 -4.93
N LEU A 76 -11.66 7.68 -3.67
CA LEU A 76 -11.85 6.73 -2.58
C LEU A 76 -13.29 6.20 -2.54
N GLU A 77 -14.29 7.04 -2.83
CA GLU A 77 -15.70 6.64 -2.95
C GLU A 77 -15.95 5.54 -4.00
N ASP A 78 -15.34 5.63 -5.18
CA ASP A 78 -15.54 4.63 -6.26
C ASP A 78 -14.92 3.28 -5.88
N LEU A 79 -13.81 3.31 -5.13
CA LEU A 79 -13.18 2.11 -4.56
C LEU A 79 -14.10 1.47 -3.50
N PHE A 80 -14.82 2.28 -2.71
CA PHE A 80 -15.72 1.77 -1.67
C PHE A 80 -16.97 1.12 -2.25
N LEU A 81 -17.60 1.74 -3.27
CA LEU A 81 -18.82 1.22 -3.89
C LEU A 81 -18.58 -0.15 -4.55
N GLU A 82 -17.42 -0.32 -5.20
CA GLU A 82 -17.07 -1.58 -5.84
C GLU A 82 -16.69 -2.67 -4.83
N MET A 83 -16.11 -2.29 -3.68
CA MET A 83 -15.84 -3.24 -2.59
C MET A 83 -17.12 -3.75 -1.91
N GLU A 84 -18.18 -2.93 -1.80
CA GLU A 84 -19.44 -3.38 -1.20
C GLU A 84 -20.16 -4.42 -2.09
N HIS A 85 -20.13 -4.22 -3.40
CA HIS A 85 -20.72 -5.17 -4.35
C HIS A 85 -20.02 -6.54 -4.31
N GLN A 86 -18.68 -6.56 -4.30
CA GLN A 86 -17.92 -7.82 -4.19
C GLN A 86 -18.17 -8.54 -2.86
N ARG A 87 -18.33 -7.78 -1.76
CA ARG A 87 -18.59 -8.34 -0.43
C ARG A 87 -19.97 -9.01 -0.32
N ALA A 88 -20.95 -8.59 -1.10
CA ALA A 88 -22.28 -9.19 -1.13
C ALA A 88 -22.27 -10.55 -1.86
N GLU A 89 -21.53 -10.66 -2.97
CA GLU A 89 -21.38 -11.90 -3.73
C GLU A 89 -20.58 -12.96 -2.94
N GLU A 90 -19.47 -12.57 -2.30
CA GLU A 90 -18.65 -13.47 -1.49
C GLU A 90 -19.41 -14.02 -0.27
N LYS A 91 -20.29 -13.22 0.37
CA LYS A 91 -21.14 -13.68 1.47
C LYS A 91 -22.17 -14.73 1.03
N ALA A 92 -22.68 -14.63 -0.20
CA ALA A 92 -23.68 -15.56 -0.73
C ALA A 92 -23.07 -16.94 -1.03
N ASP A 93 -21.83 -16.97 -1.52
CA ASP A 93 -21.10 -18.23 -1.75
C ASP A 93 -20.68 -18.92 -0.45
N TYR A 94 -20.39 -18.17 0.61
CA TYR A 94 -19.86 -18.70 1.88
C TYR A 94 -20.92 -19.31 2.81
N ALA A 95 -22.17 -18.81 2.78
CA ALA A 95 -23.26 -19.33 3.61
C ALA A 95 -23.61 -20.81 3.32
N ARG A 96 -23.08 -21.39 2.24
CA ARG A 96 -23.31 -22.78 1.85
C ARG A 96 -22.27 -23.78 2.38
N LEU A 97 -21.19 -23.35 3.05
CA LEU A 97 -20.01 -24.22 3.22
C LEU A 97 -19.48 -24.47 4.65
N TRP A 98 -20.22 -24.20 5.73
CA TRP A 98 -19.65 -24.48 7.07
C TRP A 98 -20.61 -25.05 8.12
N MET A 99 -20.38 -26.31 8.48
CA MET A 99 -20.65 -26.87 9.80
C MET A 99 -19.32 -27.30 10.43
N PRO A 100 -19.10 -27.13 11.74
CA PRO A 100 -17.91 -27.62 12.42
C PRO A 100 -17.94 -29.15 12.49
N ASP A 101 -16.99 -29.80 11.82
CA ASP A 101 -16.85 -31.25 11.89
C ASP A 101 -16.15 -31.67 13.19
N ALA A 102 -16.70 -32.69 13.85
CA ALA A 102 -16.24 -33.19 15.15
C ALA A 102 -15.05 -34.17 15.02
N ASP A 103 -14.58 -34.43 13.80
CA ASP A 103 -13.61 -35.48 13.50
C ASP A 103 -12.22 -34.91 13.18
N THR A 104 -11.34 -34.91 14.19
CA THR A 104 -9.98 -34.31 14.13
C THR A 104 -8.99 -35.02 13.19
N THR A 105 -9.42 -36.08 12.50
CA THR A 105 -8.65 -36.89 11.54
C THR A 105 -8.91 -36.55 10.08
N ASP A 106 -9.84 -35.62 9.80
CA ASP A 106 -10.19 -35.21 8.45
C ASP A 106 -9.07 -34.43 7.72
N ALA A 107 -9.20 -34.29 6.40
CA ALA A 107 -8.26 -33.52 5.59
C ALA A 107 -8.20 -32.04 6.02
N ASP A 108 -9.31 -31.51 6.53
CA ASP A 108 -9.43 -30.10 6.93
C ASP A 108 -8.68 -29.79 8.22
N SER A 109 -8.69 -30.69 9.20
CA SER A 109 -7.87 -30.59 10.41
C SER A 109 -6.38 -30.65 10.08
N ARG A 110 -5.98 -31.46 9.09
CA ARG A 110 -4.60 -31.48 8.59
C ARG A 110 -4.23 -30.17 7.89
N ASN A 111 -5.12 -29.62 7.08
CA ASN A 111 -4.91 -28.34 6.39
C ASN A 111 -4.82 -27.16 7.38
N ARG A 112 -5.65 -27.15 8.42
CA ARG A 112 -5.58 -26.15 9.51
C ARG A 112 -4.26 -26.21 10.25
N LYS A 113 -3.85 -27.41 10.72
CA LYS A 113 -2.55 -27.61 11.39
C LYS A 113 -1.39 -27.18 10.52
N LYS A 114 -1.39 -27.53 9.23
CA LYS A 114 -0.35 -27.10 8.29
C LYS A 114 -0.31 -25.58 8.14
N ALA A 115 -1.45 -24.91 8.04
CA ALA A 115 -1.51 -23.46 7.96
C ALA A 115 -0.98 -22.79 9.24
N GLU A 116 -1.36 -23.31 10.41
CA GLU A 116 -0.85 -22.85 11.71
C GLU A 116 0.67 -23.03 11.81
N GLU A 117 1.21 -24.17 11.38
CA GLU A 117 2.66 -24.42 11.36
C GLU A 117 3.41 -23.40 10.49
N ILE A 118 2.88 -23.09 9.30
CA ILE A 118 3.48 -22.09 8.40
C ILE A 118 3.45 -20.70 9.04
N VAL A 119 2.32 -20.29 9.63
CA VAL A 119 2.20 -19.01 10.32
C VAL A 119 3.12 -18.93 11.54
N ASN A 120 3.27 -20.02 12.30
CA ASN A 120 4.19 -20.08 13.43
C ASN A 120 5.65 -19.95 12.96
N ARG A 121 6.04 -20.58 11.85
CA ARG A 121 7.37 -20.38 11.25
C ARG A 121 7.58 -18.94 10.78
N ALA A 122 6.55 -18.29 10.25
CA ALA A 122 6.61 -16.89 9.88
C ALA A 122 6.86 -15.98 11.11
N ILE A 123 6.16 -16.24 12.22
CA ILE A 123 6.35 -15.55 13.51
C ILE A 123 7.79 -15.68 14.00
N GLU A 124 8.34 -16.89 13.96
CA GLU A 124 9.73 -17.13 14.34
C GLU A 124 10.72 -16.41 13.41
N ALA A 125 10.51 -16.50 12.09
CA ALA A 125 11.36 -15.81 11.10
C ALA A 125 11.28 -14.28 11.21
N MET A 126 10.15 -13.74 11.67
CA MET A 126 9.97 -12.32 11.90
C MET A 126 10.72 -11.81 13.13
N GLY A 127 11.13 -12.66 14.08
CA GLY A 127 11.83 -12.20 15.29
C GLY A 127 11.41 -12.92 16.57
N GLY A 128 10.44 -13.84 16.46
CA GLY A 128 9.94 -14.66 17.56
C GLY A 128 8.68 -14.08 18.22
N MET A 129 7.87 -14.97 18.79
CA MET A 129 6.63 -14.62 19.47
C MET A 129 6.86 -13.59 20.60
N ASP A 130 7.87 -13.80 21.44
CA ASP A 130 8.13 -12.96 22.61
C ASP A 130 8.41 -11.51 22.25
N ARG A 131 9.15 -11.26 21.16
CA ARG A 131 9.44 -9.89 20.70
C ARG A 131 8.20 -9.20 20.16
N LEU A 132 7.41 -9.93 19.36
CA LEU A 132 6.18 -9.38 18.78
C LEU A 132 5.16 -9.04 19.88
N LEU A 133 5.03 -9.86 20.92
CA LEU A 133 4.15 -9.59 22.06
C LEU A 133 4.61 -8.42 22.95
N GLN A 134 5.89 -8.03 22.89
CA GLN A 134 6.43 -6.88 23.62
C GLN A 134 6.13 -5.54 22.93
N VAL A 135 5.68 -5.56 21.67
CA VAL A 135 5.29 -4.33 20.97
C VAL A 135 4.03 -3.76 21.61
N ARG A 136 4.08 -2.49 22.01
CA ARG A 136 2.97 -1.75 22.61
C ARG A 136 2.37 -0.73 21.67
N ASP A 137 3.22 -0.07 20.90
CA ASP A 137 2.82 0.92 19.90
C ASP A 137 3.67 0.78 18.62
N ILE A 138 3.05 1.12 17.50
CA ILE A 138 3.68 1.13 16.17
C ILE A 138 3.48 2.51 15.57
N HIS A 139 4.56 3.12 15.11
CA HIS A 139 4.55 4.31 14.27
C HIS A 139 5.12 3.96 12.89
N THR A 140 4.35 4.18 11.84
CA THR A 140 4.76 3.91 10.47
C THR A 140 4.60 5.16 9.63
N GLU A 141 5.70 5.75 9.21
CA GLU A 141 5.70 6.78 8.17
C GLU A 141 5.60 6.08 6.80
N ILE A 142 4.72 6.58 5.93
CA ILE A 142 4.41 6.00 4.63
C ILE A 142 4.94 6.93 3.55
N GLU A 143 5.79 6.40 2.68
CA GLU A 143 6.17 7.07 1.44
C GLU A 143 5.49 6.37 0.26
N ILE A 144 5.09 7.13 -0.75
CA ILE A 144 4.60 6.61 -2.02
C ILE A 144 5.58 6.98 -3.14
N TYR A 145 5.82 6.05 -4.05
CA TYR A 145 6.66 6.32 -5.20
C TYR A 145 5.89 7.13 -6.24
N ASN A 146 6.41 8.30 -6.60
CA ASN A 146 5.91 9.11 -7.69
C ASN A 146 6.65 8.72 -9.00
N PRO A 147 5.97 8.06 -9.94
CA PRO A 147 6.61 7.61 -11.18
C PRO A 147 6.92 8.76 -12.15
N ARG A 148 6.28 9.93 -12.00
CA ARG A 148 6.52 11.10 -12.86
C ARG A 148 7.88 11.73 -12.57
N ASP A 149 8.18 11.88 -11.28
CA ASP A 149 9.36 12.59 -10.80
C ASP A 149 10.46 11.62 -10.30
N PHE A 150 10.23 10.31 -10.41
CA PHE A 150 11.13 9.23 -9.99
C PHE A 150 11.61 9.34 -8.53
N LEU A 151 10.77 9.88 -7.66
CA LEU A 151 11.11 10.15 -6.26
C LEU A 151 10.06 9.61 -5.30
N TRP A 152 10.48 9.37 -4.07
CA TRP A 152 9.60 8.98 -2.98
C TRP A 152 9.07 10.25 -2.29
N ILE A 153 7.75 10.35 -2.14
CA ILE A 153 7.10 11.44 -1.41
C ILE A 153 6.45 10.89 -0.16
N SER A 154 6.49 11.66 0.94
CA SER A 154 5.70 11.35 2.13
C SER A 154 4.21 11.36 1.76
N SER A 155 3.52 10.29 2.13
CA SER A 155 2.09 10.06 1.87
C SER A 155 1.25 10.14 3.15
N GLY A 156 1.91 10.13 4.30
CA GLY A 156 1.25 10.13 5.60
C GLY A 156 1.95 9.25 6.62
N GLU A 157 1.24 8.97 7.70
CA GLU A 157 1.69 8.09 8.77
C GLU A 157 0.52 7.33 9.38
N ARG A 158 0.84 6.19 9.98
CA ARG A 158 -0.08 5.35 10.75
C ARG A 158 0.47 5.10 12.12
N LEU A 159 -0.39 5.21 13.11
CA LEU A 159 -0.07 5.01 14.51
C LEU A 159 -1.05 3.98 15.08
N PHE A 160 -0.54 3.06 15.88
CA PHE A 160 -1.31 2.02 16.53
C PHE A 160 -0.94 1.93 18.00
N TYR A 161 -1.92 1.63 18.84
CA TYR A 161 -1.73 1.46 20.27
C TYR A 161 -2.44 0.21 20.77
N GLN A 162 -1.65 -0.82 21.10
CA GLN A 162 -2.06 -2.04 21.80
C GLN A 162 -3.28 -2.76 21.21
N GLY A 163 -3.49 -2.70 19.89
CA GLY A 163 -4.65 -3.32 19.26
C GLY A 163 -5.99 -2.64 19.57
N ARG A 164 -5.98 -1.44 20.17
CA ARG A 164 -7.16 -0.76 20.70
C ARG A 164 -7.40 0.60 20.06
N LYS A 165 -6.33 1.34 19.79
CA LYS A 165 -6.41 2.65 19.16
C LYS A 165 -5.63 2.68 17.86
N PHE A 166 -6.12 3.49 16.94
CA PHE A 166 -5.55 3.67 15.61
C PHE A 166 -5.68 5.13 15.21
N MET A 167 -4.68 5.65 14.53
CA MET A 167 -4.74 6.94 13.87
C MET A 167 -3.96 6.87 12.58
N GLU A 168 -4.42 7.56 11.55
CA GLU A 168 -3.61 7.84 10.39
C GLU A 168 -3.78 9.28 9.93
N ASN A 169 -2.64 9.89 9.62
CA ASN A 169 -2.56 11.19 8.98
C ASN A 169 -2.22 10.94 7.52
N LEU A 170 -3.06 11.41 6.61
CA LEU A 170 -2.94 11.22 5.17
C LEU A 170 -2.70 12.56 4.48
N LEU A 171 -2.16 12.53 3.27
CA LEU A 171 -2.05 13.72 2.42
C LEU A 171 -3.40 14.44 2.23
N GLY A 172 -3.32 15.74 1.93
CA GLY A 172 -4.51 16.58 1.72
C GLY A 172 -5.24 16.90 3.02
N GLY A 173 -4.51 17.02 4.13
CA GLY A 173 -5.02 17.43 5.44
C GLY A 173 -6.05 16.46 6.03
N GLN A 174 -6.02 15.20 5.61
CA GLN A 174 -6.93 14.17 6.09
C GLN A 174 -6.33 13.51 7.33
N THR A 175 -7.13 13.38 8.39
CA THR A 175 -6.75 12.60 9.57
C THR A 175 -7.95 11.80 10.02
N ARG A 176 -7.74 10.57 10.48
CA ARG A 176 -8.81 9.74 11.01
C ARG A 176 -8.26 8.77 12.03
N GLY A 177 -9.10 8.33 12.94
CA GLY A 177 -8.70 7.42 13.99
C GLY A 177 -9.85 6.70 14.66
N TYR A 178 -9.48 5.81 15.55
CA TYR A 178 -10.34 5.10 16.48
C TYR A 178 -9.70 5.20 17.86
N ASP A 179 -10.41 5.80 18.80
CA ASP A 179 -9.91 6.09 20.16
C ASP A 179 -10.12 4.91 21.13
N GLY A 180 -10.66 3.79 20.65
CA GLY A 180 -11.05 2.63 21.46
C GLY A 180 -12.56 2.52 21.72
N GLU A 181 -13.30 3.60 21.50
CA GLU A 181 -14.76 3.63 21.63
C GLU A 181 -15.43 4.12 20.34
N ARG A 182 -14.91 5.20 19.77
CA ARG A 182 -15.48 5.91 18.63
C ARG A 182 -14.44 6.12 17.55
N ALA A 183 -14.93 6.12 16.31
CA ALA A 183 -14.13 6.54 15.18
C ALA A 183 -14.40 8.00 14.86
N TRP A 184 -13.34 8.70 14.44
CA TRP A 184 -13.36 10.09 14.06
C TRP A 184 -12.59 10.28 12.76
N ALA A 185 -12.98 11.27 11.96
CA ALA A 185 -12.34 11.60 10.71
C ALA A 185 -12.49 13.09 10.42
N TYR A 186 -11.43 13.70 9.92
CA TYR A 186 -11.37 15.11 9.57
C TYR A 186 -10.67 15.29 8.23
N ARG A 187 -11.09 16.33 7.51
CA ARG A 187 -10.36 16.85 6.34
C ARG A 187 -10.21 18.35 6.51
N TYR A 188 -8.97 18.81 6.61
CA TYR A 188 -8.63 20.19 6.96
C TYR A 188 -9.36 20.63 8.24
N GLY A 189 -9.36 19.79 9.28
CA GLY A 189 -10.03 20.08 10.57
C GLY A 189 -11.56 20.06 10.56
N ILE A 190 -12.20 19.85 9.41
CA ILE A 190 -13.66 19.74 9.29
C ILE A 190 -14.08 18.28 9.43
N SER A 191 -15.05 18.01 10.31
CA SER A 191 -15.55 16.66 10.60
C SER A 191 -16.08 15.98 9.33
N ARG A 192 -15.81 14.68 9.23
CA ARG A 192 -16.25 13.80 8.15
C ARG A 192 -16.84 12.52 8.73
N PRO A 193 -17.77 11.86 8.01
CA PRO A 193 -18.23 10.54 8.39
C PRO A 193 -17.05 9.58 8.55
N ALA A 194 -16.97 8.96 9.74
CA ALA A 194 -15.96 7.95 10.04
C ALA A 194 -16.57 6.55 9.88
N HIS A 195 -15.85 5.66 9.19
CA HIS A 195 -16.26 4.26 9.06
C HIS A 195 -15.82 3.46 10.29
N THR A 196 -16.64 3.47 11.34
CA THR A 196 -16.27 2.90 12.66
C THR A 196 -15.75 1.46 12.59
N GLU A 197 -16.47 0.57 11.91
CA GLU A 197 -16.05 -0.83 11.80
C GLU A 197 -14.72 -1.00 11.05
N LEU A 198 -14.45 -0.17 10.05
CA LEU A 198 -13.18 -0.20 9.31
C LEU A 198 -12.02 0.26 10.21
N LEU A 199 -12.19 1.37 10.93
CA LEU A 199 -11.13 1.94 11.76
C LEU A 199 -10.90 1.11 13.02
N LYS A 200 -11.95 0.55 13.61
CA LYS A 200 -11.86 -0.46 14.68
C LYS A 200 -11.11 -1.70 14.20
N ARG A 201 -11.42 -2.22 13.01
CA ARG A 201 -10.67 -3.33 12.41
C ARG A 201 -9.19 -3.00 12.25
N GLN A 202 -8.84 -1.80 11.78
CA GLN A 202 -7.43 -1.38 11.66
C GLN A 202 -6.73 -1.37 13.03
N ALA A 203 -7.40 -0.85 14.05
CA ALA A 203 -6.89 -0.88 15.42
C ALA A 203 -6.68 -2.32 15.91
N GLU A 204 -7.65 -3.22 15.72
CA GLU A 204 -7.54 -4.59 16.22
C GLU A 204 -6.61 -5.49 15.40
N ARG A 205 -6.44 -5.23 14.10
CA ARG A 205 -5.61 -6.01 13.16
C ARG A 205 -4.30 -5.30 12.83
N TRP A 206 -3.73 -4.66 13.86
CA TRP A 206 -2.59 -3.74 13.75
C TRP A 206 -1.23 -4.41 13.50
N ASP A 207 -1.05 -5.65 13.95
CA ASP A 207 0.22 -6.37 13.89
C ASP A 207 0.09 -7.73 13.20
N PHE A 208 1.22 -8.42 13.01
CA PHE A 208 1.20 -9.73 12.36
C PHE A 208 0.41 -10.77 13.18
N ILE A 209 0.53 -10.77 14.50
CA ILE A 209 -0.14 -11.77 15.34
C ILE A 209 -1.64 -11.59 15.26
N SER A 210 -2.16 -10.38 15.47
CA SER A 210 -3.61 -10.12 15.42
C SER A 210 -4.22 -10.44 14.05
N ARG A 211 -3.44 -10.31 12.97
CA ARG A 211 -3.90 -10.61 11.61
C ARG A 211 -4.01 -12.11 11.32
N PHE A 212 -3.17 -12.96 11.91
CA PHE A 212 -3.11 -14.39 11.59
C PHE A 212 -3.52 -15.32 12.74
N LYS A 213 -3.51 -14.83 13.98
CA LYS A 213 -3.85 -15.56 15.21
C LYS A 213 -4.78 -14.77 16.14
N GLY A 214 -5.30 -13.63 15.68
CA GLY A 214 -6.26 -12.83 16.43
C GLY A 214 -7.61 -13.52 16.59
N GLU A 215 -8.44 -12.96 17.48
CA GLU A 215 -9.79 -13.44 17.71
C GLU A 215 -10.60 -13.48 16.40
N GLY A 216 -11.22 -14.62 16.12
CA GLY A 216 -12.06 -14.82 14.93
C GLY A 216 -11.29 -15.11 13.64
N ILE A 217 -9.95 -15.26 13.69
CA ILE A 217 -9.15 -15.70 12.55
C ILE A 217 -9.21 -17.22 12.43
N VAL A 218 -9.53 -17.71 11.23
CA VAL A 218 -9.43 -19.12 10.85
C VAL A 218 -8.51 -19.25 9.64
N LEU A 219 -7.60 -20.21 9.70
CA LEU A 219 -6.58 -20.44 8.67
C LEU A 219 -6.83 -21.75 7.94
N HIS A 220 -6.81 -21.73 6.61
CA HIS A 220 -6.92 -22.92 5.78
C HIS A 220 -5.77 -23.00 4.79
N TYR A 221 -4.96 -24.05 4.87
CA TYR A 221 -3.94 -24.30 3.86
C TYR A 221 -4.63 -24.68 2.54
N LEU A 222 -4.32 -23.95 1.47
CA LEU A 222 -4.90 -24.22 0.16
C LEU A 222 -3.97 -25.10 -0.67
N ARG A 223 -2.75 -24.62 -0.92
CA ARG A 223 -1.83 -25.22 -1.89
C ARG A 223 -0.43 -24.63 -1.77
N GLU A 224 0.52 -25.29 -2.44
CA GLU A 224 1.79 -24.69 -2.80
C GLU A 224 1.74 -24.28 -4.26
N VAL A 225 2.25 -23.10 -4.58
CA VAL A 225 2.28 -22.56 -5.95
C VAL A 225 3.67 -22.10 -6.29
N THR A 226 4.09 -22.31 -7.54
CA THR A 226 5.25 -21.61 -8.09
C THR A 226 4.74 -20.35 -8.78
N LEU A 227 5.25 -19.21 -8.35
CA LEU A 227 4.84 -17.92 -8.89
C LEU A 227 5.57 -17.71 -10.22
N ALA A 228 4.93 -18.09 -11.33
CA ALA A 228 5.46 -17.85 -12.66
C ALA A 228 5.25 -16.37 -13.04
N GLY A 229 6.31 -15.66 -13.43
CA GLY A 229 6.15 -14.32 -14.00
C GLY A 229 5.78 -14.44 -15.48
N GLY A 230 4.57 -14.02 -15.78
CA GLY A 230 4.01 -13.86 -17.13
C GLY A 230 3.21 -12.56 -17.16
N GLU A 231 2.68 -12.17 -18.32
CA GLU A 231 2.09 -10.84 -18.59
C GLU A 231 0.90 -10.45 -17.70
N SER A 232 0.34 -11.40 -16.93
CA SER A 232 -0.73 -11.19 -15.94
C SER A 232 -0.29 -11.51 -14.49
N ALA A 233 0.98 -11.88 -14.29
CA ALA A 233 1.52 -12.38 -13.03
C ALA A 233 2.60 -11.44 -12.51
N HIS A 234 2.14 -10.54 -11.64
CA HIS A 234 2.89 -9.51 -10.93
C HIS A 234 3.83 -10.04 -9.82
N VAL A 235 4.50 -11.17 -10.05
CA VAL A 235 5.26 -11.89 -9.02
C VAL A 235 6.72 -12.12 -9.41
N ILE A 236 7.63 -12.27 -8.43
CA ILE A 236 9.00 -12.74 -8.68
C ILE A 236 8.90 -14.03 -9.47
N ILE A 237 9.50 -14.06 -10.66
CA ILE A 237 9.62 -15.25 -11.49
C ILE A 237 10.34 -16.33 -10.67
N GLY A 238 9.67 -17.43 -10.39
CA GLY A 238 10.31 -18.68 -9.92
C GLY A 238 10.34 -18.90 -8.41
N GLU A 239 9.72 -18.06 -7.58
CA GLU A 239 9.61 -18.33 -6.14
C GLU A 239 8.41 -19.24 -5.84
N SER A 240 8.62 -20.32 -5.07
CA SER A 240 7.52 -21.14 -4.53
C SER A 240 6.85 -20.41 -3.36
N ALA A 241 5.56 -20.64 -3.13
CA ALA A 241 4.81 -20.08 -2.03
C ALA A 241 3.77 -21.07 -1.48
N HIS A 242 3.67 -21.15 -0.16
CA HIS A 242 2.51 -21.72 0.50
C HIS A 242 1.38 -20.69 0.54
N VAL A 243 0.21 -21.08 0.04
CA VAL A 243 -0.98 -20.25 0.02
C VAL A 243 -1.92 -20.67 1.15
N ILE A 244 -2.24 -19.72 2.01
CA ILE A 244 -3.16 -19.87 3.13
C ILE A 244 -4.34 -18.93 2.92
N GLN A 245 -5.55 -19.46 3.00
CA GLN A 245 -6.74 -18.63 3.14
C GLN A 245 -6.88 -18.20 4.59
N VAL A 246 -7.05 -16.90 4.81
CA VAL A 246 -7.30 -16.30 6.10
C VAL A 246 -8.72 -15.77 6.11
N ASP A 247 -9.57 -16.41 6.91
CA ASP A 247 -10.96 -16.02 7.16
C ASP A 247 -11.01 -15.25 8.48
N ASP A 248 -11.21 -13.93 8.40
CA ASP A 248 -11.45 -13.07 9.55
C ASP A 248 -12.96 -12.96 9.78
N ARG A 249 -13.49 -13.92 10.54
CA ARG A 249 -14.93 -14.08 10.80
C ARG A 249 -15.51 -12.91 11.59
N LYS A 250 -14.70 -12.29 12.45
CA LYS A 250 -15.10 -11.12 13.25
C LYS A 250 -15.52 -9.95 12.34
N TYR A 251 -14.83 -9.78 11.22
CA TYR A 251 -15.07 -8.69 10.28
C TYR A 251 -15.64 -9.13 8.93
N GLY A 252 -15.85 -10.45 8.72
CA GLY A 252 -16.29 -11.02 7.46
C GLY A 252 -15.36 -10.64 6.31
N VAL A 253 -14.05 -10.90 6.48
CA VAL A 253 -13.02 -10.59 5.49
C VAL A 253 -12.26 -11.85 5.14
N LEU A 254 -12.16 -12.13 3.85
CA LEU A 254 -11.42 -13.25 3.31
C LEU A 254 -10.21 -12.75 2.53
N ARG A 255 -9.04 -13.37 2.74
CA ARG A 255 -7.84 -13.07 1.96
C ARG A 255 -6.97 -14.30 1.77
N GLU A 256 -6.18 -14.30 0.70
CA GLU A 256 -5.10 -15.28 0.52
C GLU A 256 -3.79 -14.66 0.97
N ALA A 257 -3.01 -15.39 1.76
CA ALA A 257 -1.67 -15.03 2.21
C ALA A 257 -0.65 -16.01 1.62
N TYR A 258 0.44 -15.48 1.08
CA TYR A 258 1.46 -16.21 0.36
C TYR A 258 2.75 -16.17 1.17
N PHE A 259 3.23 -17.32 1.63
CA PHE A 259 4.42 -17.46 2.46
C PHE A 259 5.54 -18.15 1.69
N SER A 260 6.74 -17.57 1.74
CA SER A 260 7.94 -18.17 1.13
C SER A 260 8.35 -19.43 1.91
N PRO A 261 8.49 -20.61 1.27
CA PRO A 261 8.97 -21.82 1.94
C PRO A 261 10.41 -21.66 2.46
N THR A 262 11.20 -20.79 1.83
CA THR A 262 12.62 -20.58 2.14
C THR A 262 12.83 -19.58 3.27
N SER A 263 12.21 -18.39 3.16
CA SER A 263 12.37 -17.36 4.20
C SER A 263 11.32 -17.46 5.32
N HIS A 264 10.26 -18.23 5.11
CA HIS A 264 9.05 -18.31 5.95
C HIS A 264 8.25 -17.01 6.08
N LEU A 265 8.71 -15.91 5.48
CA LEU A 265 8.05 -14.62 5.55
C LEU A 265 6.85 -14.55 4.59
N LEU A 266 5.92 -13.67 4.93
CA LEU A 266 4.81 -13.29 4.06
C LEU A 266 5.35 -12.49 2.86
N ILE A 267 5.19 -13.01 1.65
CA ILE A 267 5.68 -12.34 0.44
C ILE A 267 4.55 -11.64 -0.31
N ALA A 268 3.31 -12.08 -0.15
CA ALA A 268 2.16 -11.39 -0.74
C ALA A 268 0.84 -11.69 -0.01
N GLU A 269 -0.13 -10.82 -0.21
CA GLU A 269 -1.53 -11.02 0.16
C GLU A 269 -2.45 -10.59 -0.97
N LYS A 270 -3.53 -11.34 -1.16
CA LYS A 270 -4.59 -11.02 -2.13
C LYS A 270 -5.91 -10.87 -1.40
N GLN A 271 -6.56 -9.72 -1.55
CA GLN A 271 -7.86 -9.41 -0.96
C GLN A 271 -8.68 -8.58 -1.95
N HIS A 272 -9.92 -8.96 -2.26
CA HIS A 272 -10.84 -8.23 -3.17
C HIS A 272 -10.17 -7.82 -4.50
N GLY A 273 -9.48 -8.76 -5.16
CA GLY A 273 -8.78 -8.51 -6.42
C GLY A 273 -7.51 -7.64 -6.33
N VAL A 274 -7.19 -7.09 -5.15
CA VAL A 274 -5.95 -6.36 -4.89
C VAL A 274 -4.87 -7.33 -4.46
N LEU A 275 -3.74 -7.35 -5.15
CA LEU A 275 -2.54 -8.07 -4.72
C LEU A 275 -1.55 -7.09 -4.10
N THR A 276 -1.15 -7.34 -2.85
CA THR A 276 -0.13 -6.56 -2.14
C THR A 276 1.09 -7.46 -1.94
N ARG A 277 2.25 -7.03 -2.42
CA ARG A 277 3.48 -7.82 -2.41
C ARG A 277 4.56 -7.12 -1.62
N VAL A 278 5.23 -7.84 -0.73
CA VAL A 278 6.39 -7.35 0.00
C VAL A 278 7.63 -7.55 -0.87
N GLN A 279 8.34 -6.47 -1.16
CA GLN A 279 9.59 -6.49 -1.92
C GLN A 279 10.81 -6.59 -1.01
N GLU A 280 10.74 -5.92 0.14
CA GLU A 280 11.85 -5.83 1.07
C GLU A 280 11.34 -5.92 2.50
N TYR A 281 12.03 -6.68 3.33
CA TYR A 281 11.91 -6.66 4.79
C TYR A 281 13.11 -5.95 5.39
N ARG A 282 12.87 -5.12 6.41
CA ARG A 282 13.93 -4.54 7.25
C ARG A 282 13.80 -5.05 8.68
N THR A 283 14.91 -5.07 9.39
CA THR A 283 14.91 -5.43 10.82
C THR A 283 14.88 -4.16 11.64
N VAL A 284 13.85 -3.98 12.45
CA VAL A 284 13.66 -2.87 13.39
C VAL A 284 13.50 -3.48 14.77
N ASP A 285 14.39 -3.13 15.71
CA ASP A 285 14.41 -3.67 17.08
C ASP A 285 14.36 -5.21 17.14
N GLY A 286 15.02 -5.87 16.18
CA GLY A 286 15.07 -7.33 16.08
C GLY A 286 13.81 -7.98 15.47
N ILE A 287 12.87 -7.18 14.97
CA ILE A 287 11.66 -7.63 14.28
C ILE A 287 11.77 -7.31 12.78
N LYS A 288 11.55 -8.31 11.92
CA LYS A 288 11.45 -8.11 10.47
C LYS A 288 10.10 -7.51 10.13
N THR A 289 10.11 -6.32 9.54
CA THR A 289 8.93 -5.59 9.10
C THR A 289 8.96 -5.40 7.58
N PRO A 290 7.80 -5.53 6.89
CA PRO A 290 7.70 -5.10 5.50
C PRO A 290 8.13 -3.64 5.38
N TYR A 291 9.10 -3.37 4.51
CA TYR A 291 9.60 -2.02 4.24
C TYR A 291 9.09 -1.54 2.89
N GLU A 292 9.47 -2.19 1.79
CA GLU A 292 8.97 -1.83 0.47
C GLU A 292 7.84 -2.77 0.04
N VAL A 293 6.71 -2.19 -0.37
CA VAL A 293 5.50 -2.93 -0.73
C VAL A 293 4.96 -2.44 -2.06
N GLN A 294 4.50 -3.37 -2.91
CA GLN A 294 3.85 -3.08 -4.18
C GLN A 294 2.39 -3.52 -4.13
N ARG A 295 1.48 -2.60 -4.45
CA ARG A 295 0.05 -2.87 -4.52
C ARG A 295 -0.39 -2.84 -5.97
N TYR A 296 -0.92 -3.96 -6.43
CA TYR A 296 -1.47 -4.15 -7.76
C TYR A 296 -2.99 -4.07 -7.67
N PHE A 297 -3.57 -3.15 -8.42
CA PHE A 297 -5.01 -3.02 -8.58
C PHE A 297 -5.34 -2.81 -10.06
N ARG A 298 -6.03 -3.77 -10.66
CA ARG A 298 -6.27 -3.82 -12.11
C ARG A 298 -4.95 -3.69 -12.88
N ARG A 299 -4.75 -2.60 -13.62
CA ARG A 299 -3.53 -2.32 -14.41
C ARG A 299 -2.55 -1.37 -13.70
N PHE A 300 -2.89 -0.93 -12.49
CA PHE A 300 -2.12 0.06 -11.75
C PHE A 300 -1.24 -0.60 -10.69
N VAL A 301 -0.02 -0.10 -10.57
CA VAL A 301 0.95 -0.50 -9.55
C VAL A 301 1.29 0.71 -8.72
N SER A 302 1.03 0.65 -7.43
CA SER A 302 1.52 1.64 -6.46
C SER A 302 2.62 1.03 -5.63
N ARG A 303 3.72 1.77 -5.42
CA ARG A 303 4.81 1.33 -4.54
C ARG A 303 4.81 2.19 -3.28
N TYR A 304 5.00 1.55 -2.14
CA TYR A 304 5.02 2.17 -0.83
C TYR A 304 6.30 1.79 -0.09
N ARG A 305 6.80 2.70 0.74
CA ARG A 305 7.77 2.40 1.78
C ARG A 305 7.16 2.67 3.15
N PHE A 306 7.40 1.75 4.07
CA PHE A 306 6.92 1.79 5.45
C PHE A 306 8.11 1.91 6.39
N ASN A 307 8.38 3.13 6.84
CA ASN A 307 9.40 3.38 7.86
C ASN A 307 8.77 3.14 9.23
N THR A 308 8.89 1.90 9.70
CA THR A 308 8.26 1.44 10.95
C THR A 308 9.18 1.63 12.14
N ARG A 309 8.63 2.07 13.26
CA ARG A 309 9.27 2.17 14.57
C ARG A 309 8.33 1.55 15.61
N PHE A 310 8.92 0.92 16.63
CA PHE A 310 8.18 0.27 17.70
C PHE A 310 8.40 1.00 19.02
N ASN A 311 7.43 0.92 19.92
CA ASN A 311 7.56 1.37 21.31
C ASN A 311 8.07 2.81 21.42
N THR A 312 7.55 3.69 20.58
CA THR A 312 7.94 5.10 20.45
C THR A 312 7.47 5.96 21.62
N GLY A 313 6.77 5.37 22.59
CA GLY A 313 6.31 6.07 23.80
C GLY A 313 5.07 6.90 23.55
N LEU A 314 4.24 6.51 22.58
CA LEU A 314 2.97 7.20 22.31
C LEU A 314 2.06 7.13 23.52
N GLU A 315 1.60 8.28 23.97
CA GLU A 315 0.58 8.36 25.01
C GLU A 315 -0.78 7.97 24.45
N SER A 316 -1.60 7.33 25.29
CA SER A 316 -2.93 6.87 24.86
C SER A 316 -3.84 8.03 24.44
N SER A 317 -3.67 9.20 25.04
CA SER A 317 -4.39 10.44 24.75
C SER A 317 -4.13 11.00 23.35
N PHE A 318 -3.02 10.59 22.72
CA PHE A 318 -2.67 11.03 21.36
C PHE A 318 -3.70 10.59 20.31
N PHE A 319 -4.48 9.56 20.60
CA PHE A 319 -5.48 8.96 19.69
C PHE A 319 -6.90 9.47 19.93
N ASP A 320 -7.10 10.28 20.96
CA ASP A 320 -8.41 10.81 21.29
C ASP A 320 -8.88 11.77 20.17
N ASP A 321 -10.19 11.90 20.01
CA ASP A 321 -10.76 12.78 19.00
C ASP A 321 -10.23 14.22 19.19
N PRO A 322 -9.47 14.77 18.23
CA PRO A 322 -8.89 16.11 18.36
C PRO A 322 -9.94 17.22 18.33
N GLY A 323 -11.20 16.90 18.00
CA GLY A 323 -12.29 17.84 17.80
C GLY A 323 -12.16 18.63 16.50
N GLU A 324 -13.25 19.31 16.14
CA GLU A 324 -13.25 20.23 15.01
C GLU A 324 -12.28 21.39 15.25
N ARG A 325 -11.51 21.73 14.22
CA ARG A 325 -10.71 22.95 14.20
C ARG A 325 -11.38 23.96 13.29
N THR A 326 -11.70 25.13 13.84
CA THR A 326 -12.17 26.25 13.04
C THR A 326 -10.96 26.92 12.39
N TRP A 327 -10.91 26.89 11.06
CA TRP A 327 -9.99 27.71 10.29
C TRP A 327 -10.72 28.99 9.87
N ASP A 328 -10.10 30.14 10.08
CA ASP A 328 -10.63 31.35 9.47
C ASP A 328 -10.49 31.28 7.93
N SER A 329 -11.30 32.06 7.22
CA SER A 329 -11.34 32.04 5.75
C SER A 329 -9.98 32.36 5.13
N ASN A 330 -9.16 33.18 5.79
CA ASN A 330 -7.81 33.53 5.33
C ASN A 330 -6.86 32.33 5.42
N SER A 331 -6.97 31.55 6.50
CA SER A 331 -6.21 30.33 6.73
C SER A 331 -6.56 29.25 5.71
N MET A 332 -7.84 29.13 5.33
CA MET A 332 -8.29 28.18 4.30
C MET A 332 -7.86 28.59 2.88
N VAL A 333 -7.88 29.89 2.55
CA VAL A 333 -7.40 30.41 1.27
C VAL A 333 -5.89 30.15 1.11
N ALA A 334 -5.12 30.35 2.17
CA ALA A 334 -3.69 30.03 2.19
C ALA A 334 -3.42 28.51 2.03
N LEU A 335 -4.26 27.66 2.62
CA LEU A 335 -4.12 26.20 2.57
C LEU A 335 -4.55 25.58 1.24
N LEU A 336 -5.56 26.15 0.59
CA LEU A 336 -6.13 25.61 -0.65
C LEU A 336 -5.49 26.18 -1.92
N GLY A 337 -4.57 27.13 -1.81
CA GLY A 337 -3.82 27.67 -2.94
C GLY A 337 -4.70 28.36 -4.00
N VAL A 338 -5.92 28.77 -3.63
CA VAL A 338 -6.82 29.51 -4.51
C VAL A 338 -6.47 30.99 -4.36
N ARG A 339 -5.64 31.52 -5.26
CA ARG A 339 -5.49 32.97 -5.45
C ARG A 339 -6.61 33.52 -6.32
#